data_AF-G3A3M7-F1
#
_entry.id   AF-G3A3M7-F1
#
_cell.length_a   1.000
_cell.length_b   1.000
_cell.length_c   1.000
_cell.angle_alpha   90.00
_cell.angle_beta   90.00
_cell.angle_gamma   90.00
#
_symmetry.space_group_name_H-M   'P 1'
#
loop_
_entity.id
_entity.type
_entity.pdbx_description
1 polymer ?
#
loop_
_entity_poly.entity_id
_entity_poly.type
_entity_poly.pdbx_seq_one_letter_code
_entity_poly.pdbx_strand_id
1 'polypeptide(L)'
;MQQIRSAESSTLTSQGLVAFKQALDQAQRQFNQTHQELESAKQVERLAVDLHGRWANGWAMKRLRKKRFAEIALAAEDAKALREELQQQLDLSRLPTQFEMADEVAKAYGELRDAFVGLSRSQRIWDNVAHRATHRIAERTTASRIVDLKPVRFELDRCGVIDAPMTVPKMANANGGDLYFYPGFLIYHASTTNYALVEYAELDMHVRRNQFHEESRPPTDAQQVGTTWAKANKDGTPDRRFNDNYAIPVMQYAIITLQTASGLNEEYMVSNVNAAEVFAAAWDAMCSAQRRT
;
A
#
# COMPACT_ATOMS: atom_id res chain seq x y z
N MET A 1 13.03 -20.18 11.84
CA MET A 1 13.09 -18.87 11.15
C MET A 1 12.16 -17.95 11.92
N GLN A 2 12.62 -16.80 12.37
CA GLN A 2 11.79 -15.77 12.98
C GLN A 2 11.09 -15.00 11.86
N GLN A 3 9.77 -14.82 11.96
CA GLN A 3 8.99 -14.07 10.98
C GLN A 3 9.10 -12.57 11.25
N ILE A 4 9.15 -11.78 10.19
CA ILE A 4 9.00 -10.33 10.23
C ILE A 4 7.66 -10.05 9.57
N ARG A 5 6.68 -9.65 10.37
CA ARG A 5 5.34 -9.29 9.91
C ARG A 5 4.70 -8.38 10.94
N SER A 6 3.83 -7.50 10.48
CA SER A 6 3.01 -6.68 11.38
C SER A 6 1.92 -7.48 12.10
N ALA A 7 1.47 -6.95 13.24
CA ALA A 7 0.30 -7.43 13.98
C ALA A 7 -1.01 -7.24 13.18
N GLU A 8 -2.14 -7.68 13.74
CA GLU A 8 -3.44 -7.47 13.11
C GLU A 8 -3.78 -5.97 13.03
N SER A 9 -4.44 -5.53 11.95
CA SER A 9 -4.74 -4.10 11.74
C SER A 9 -5.57 -3.48 12.89
N SER A 10 -6.36 -4.30 13.58
CA SER A 10 -7.18 -3.90 14.73
C SER A 10 -6.37 -3.33 15.88
N THR A 11 -5.11 -3.76 16.03
CA THR A 11 -4.20 -3.30 17.10
C THR A 11 -3.20 -2.25 16.64
N LEU A 12 -3.02 -2.09 15.33
CA LEU A 12 -2.02 -1.17 14.75
C LEU A 12 -2.44 0.29 14.78
N THR A 13 -3.74 0.60 14.87
CA THR A 13 -4.23 1.97 14.74
C THR A 13 -3.78 2.84 15.92
N SER A 14 -3.10 3.95 15.64
CA SER A 14 -2.67 4.93 16.64
C SER A 14 -3.87 5.55 17.37
N GLN A 15 -3.72 5.81 18.66
CA GLN A 15 -4.84 6.26 19.50
C GLN A 15 -5.45 7.58 19.01
N GLY A 16 -4.62 8.52 18.54
CA GLY A 16 -5.07 9.82 18.00
C GLY A 16 -5.95 9.71 16.76
N LEU A 17 -5.84 8.61 16.01
CA LEU A 17 -6.55 8.42 14.74
C LEU A 17 -7.78 7.50 14.84
N VAL A 18 -8.13 7.01 16.04
CA VAL A 18 -9.28 6.11 16.22
C VAL A 18 -10.59 6.77 15.79
N ALA A 19 -10.84 8.01 16.18
CA ALA A 19 -12.05 8.74 15.79
C ALA A 19 -12.11 8.97 14.27
N PHE A 20 -10.97 9.27 13.65
CA PHE A 20 -10.87 9.44 12.20
C PHE A 20 -11.12 8.11 11.47
N LYS A 21 -10.54 6.99 11.94
CA LYS A 21 -10.82 5.66 11.41
C LYS A 21 -12.30 5.30 11.52
N GLN A 22 -12.95 5.61 12.63
CA GLN A 22 -14.40 5.39 12.79
C GLN A 22 -15.22 6.19 11.79
N ALA A 23 -14.85 7.44 11.53
CA ALA A 23 -15.50 8.28 10.52
C ALA A 23 -15.32 7.70 9.10
N LEU A 24 -14.11 7.24 8.75
CA LEU A 24 -13.84 6.55 7.48
C LEU A 24 -14.65 5.26 7.35
N ASP A 25 -14.67 4.43 8.41
CA ASP A 25 -15.44 3.18 8.43
C ASP A 25 -16.95 3.45 8.25
N GLN A 26 -17.47 4.53 8.86
CA GLN A 26 -18.87 4.93 8.69
C GLN A 26 -19.15 5.43 7.27
N ALA A 27 -18.30 6.30 6.73
CA ALA A 27 -18.43 6.82 5.37
C ALA A 27 -18.40 5.68 4.34
N GLN A 28 -17.48 4.71 4.49
CA GLN A 28 -17.40 3.57 3.60
C GLN A 28 -18.63 2.67 3.67
N ARG A 29 -19.21 2.46 4.86
CA ARG A 29 -20.47 1.70 5.01
C ARG A 29 -21.62 2.41 4.31
N GLN A 30 -21.76 3.72 4.51
CA GLN A 30 -22.79 4.52 3.85
C GLN A 30 -22.62 4.47 2.32
N PHE A 31 -21.40 4.68 1.82
CA PHE A 31 -21.08 4.56 0.40
C PHE A 31 -21.47 3.18 -0.16
N ASN A 32 -21.07 2.10 0.51
CA ASN A 32 -21.37 0.74 0.07
C ASN A 32 -22.87 0.45 0.07
N GLN A 33 -23.61 0.94 1.06
CA GLN A 33 -25.05 0.78 1.13
C GLN A 33 -25.75 1.52 -0.03
N THR A 34 -25.44 2.81 -0.22
CA THR A 34 -26.00 3.60 -1.33
C THR A 34 -25.63 3.00 -2.68
N HIS A 35 -24.42 2.45 -2.83
CA HIS A 35 -24.01 1.76 -4.05
C HIS A 35 -24.88 0.52 -4.32
N GLN A 36 -25.17 -0.30 -3.31
CA GLN A 36 -26.04 -1.47 -3.46
C GLN A 36 -27.49 -1.09 -3.82
N GLU A 37 -28.00 -0.02 -3.21
CA GLU A 37 -29.31 0.54 -3.52
C GLU A 37 -29.36 1.07 -4.96
N LEU A 38 -28.32 1.77 -5.41
CA LEU A 38 -28.19 2.26 -6.78
C LEU A 38 -28.16 1.12 -7.80
N GLU A 39 -27.40 0.05 -7.55
CA GLU A 39 -27.38 -1.11 -8.45
C GLU A 39 -28.75 -1.79 -8.55
N SER A 40 -29.48 -1.86 -7.43
CA SER A 40 -30.86 -2.37 -7.42
C SER A 40 -31.80 -1.44 -8.20
N ALA A 41 -31.68 -0.12 -8.02
CA ALA A 41 -32.47 0.88 -8.73
C ALA A 41 -32.23 0.86 -10.24
N LYS A 42 -30.98 0.69 -10.70
CA LYS A 42 -30.64 0.52 -12.12
C LYS A 42 -31.34 -0.70 -12.75
N GLN A 43 -31.46 -1.80 -12.01
CA GLN A 43 -32.19 -2.98 -12.50
C GLN A 43 -33.69 -2.70 -12.63
N VAL A 44 -34.28 -2.02 -11.65
CA VAL A 44 -35.70 -1.63 -11.67
C VAL A 44 -35.99 -0.64 -12.81
N GLU A 45 -35.16 0.39 -12.97
CA GLU A 45 -35.25 1.35 -14.08
C GLU A 45 -35.23 0.63 -15.42
N ARG A 46 -34.25 -0.27 -15.63
CA ARG A 46 -34.13 -1.03 -16.88
C ARG A 46 -35.42 -1.79 -17.20
N LEU A 47 -35.97 -2.53 -16.24
CA LEU A 47 -37.20 -3.30 -16.43
C LEU A 47 -38.41 -2.39 -16.70
N ALA A 48 -38.53 -1.26 -16.00
CA ALA A 48 -39.62 -0.32 -16.16
C ALA A 48 -39.56 0.39 -17.53
N VAL A 49 -38.37 0.84 -17.94
CA VAL A 49 -38.12 1.47 -19.24
C VAL A 49 -38.34 0.48 -20.39
N ASP A 50 -37.85 -0.76 -20.26
CA ASP A 50 -38.06 -1.81 -21.27
C ASP A 50 -39.56 -2.14 -21.41
N LEU A 51 -40.28 -2.26 -20.30
CA LEU A 51 -41.73 -2.49 -20.30
C LEU A 51 -42.48 -1.32 -20.95
N HIS A 52 -42.15 -0.08 -20.56
CA HIS A 52 -42.74 1.12 -21.15
C HIS A 52 -42.46 1.19 -22.66
N GLY A 53 -41.23 0.93 -23.11
CA GLY A 53 -40.85 0.90 -24.52
C GLY A 53 -41.62 -0.16 -25.32
N ARG A 54 -41.77 -1.37 -24.78
CA ARG A 54 -42.58 -2.44 -25.40
C ARG A 54 -44.04 -2.03 -25.56
N TRP A 55 -44.61 -1.37 -24.55
CA TRP A 55 -46.00 -0.89 -24.61
C TRP A 55 -46.17 0.33 -25.53
N ALA A 56 -45.18 1.23 -25.58
CA ALA A 56 -45.18 2.40 -26.45
C ALA A 56 -45.15 1.99 -27.94
N ASN A 57 -44.43 0.92 -28.27
CA ASN A 57 -44.34 0.34 -29.61
C ASN A 57 -45.55 -0.56 -29.97
N GLY A 58 -46.40 -0.92 -29.00
CA GLY A 58 -47.57 -1.78 -29.18
C GLY A 58 -48.88 -1.01 -29.33
N TRP A 59 -49.40 -0.87 -30.54
CA TRP A 59 -50.63 -0.12 -30.86
C TRP A 59 -51.87 -0.53 -30.03
N ALA A 60 -52.12 -1.84 -29.87
CA ALA A 60 -53.29 -2.34 -29.17
C ALA A 60 -53.26 -2.02 -27.66
N MET A 61 -52.11 -2.17 -27.02
CA MET A 61 -51.94 -1.98 -25.58
C MET A 61 -52.06 -0.50 -25.18
N LYS A 62 -51.48 0.40 -25.99
CA LYS A 62 -51.58 1.85 -25.82
C LYS A 62 -53.02 2.37 -25.93
N ARG A 63 -53.83 1.80 -26.84
CA ARG A 63 -55.19 2.29 -27.14
C ARG A 63 -56.27 1.66 -26.26
N LEU A 64 -56.12 0.38 -25.89
CA LEU A 64 -57.10 -0.37 -25.10
C LEU A 64 -56.95 -0.18 -23.59
N ARG A 65 -55.76 0.20 -23.10
CA ARG A 65 -55.47 0.29 -21.66
C ARG A 65 -54.72 1.58 -21.28
N LYS A 66 -55.32 2.74 -21.61
CA LYS A 66 -54.73 4.07 -21.37
C LYS A 66 -54.28 4.32 -19.92
N LYS A 67 -55.09 3.93 -18.92
CA LYS A 67 -54.75 4.09 -17.50
C LYS A 67 -53.48 3.32 -17.12
N ARG A 68 -53.41 2.03 -17.46
CA ARG A 68 -52.20 1.23 -17.23
C ARG A 68 -50.99 1.73 -18.00
N PHE A 69 -51.16 2.25 -19.21
CA PHE A 69 -50.05 2.85 -19.95
C PHE A 69 -49.49 4.07 -19.22
N ALA A 70 -50.35 4.93 -18.67
CA ALA A 70 -49.92 6.07 -17.85
C ALA A 70 -49.23 5.62 -16.55
N GLU A 71 -49.74 4.59 -15.88
CA GLU A 71 -49.10 3.99 -14.68
C GLU A 71 -47.70 3.44 -15.01
N ILE A 72 -47.52 2.77 -16.14
CA ILE A 72 -46.22 2.22 -16.59
C ILE A 72 -45.26 3.36 -16.96
N ALA A 73 -45.74 4.41 -17.62
CA ALA A 73 -44.92 5.58 -17.95
C ALA A 73 -44.44 6.30 -16.69
N LEU A 74 -45.34 6.52 -15.73
CA LEU A 74 -45.01 7.13 -14.44
C LEU A 74 -44.01 6.27 -13.67
N ALA A 75 -44.22 4.95 -13.61
CA ALA A 75 -43.28 4.03 -12.94
C ALA A 75 -41.88 4.04 -13.56
N ALA A 76 -41.76 4.23 -14.88
CA ALA A 76 -40.47 4.37 -15.55
C ALA A 76 -39.79 5.72 -15.24
N GLU A 77 -40.58 6.79 -15.13
CA GLU A 77 -40.09 8.12 -14.73
C GLU A 77 -39.63 8.14 -13.26
N ASP A 78 -40.43 7.58 -12.35
CA ASP A 78 -40.10 7.44 -10.93
C ASP A 78 -38.83 6.60 -10.72
N ALA A 79 -38.71 5.47 -11.43
CA ALA A 79 -37.53 4.61 -11.34
C ALA A 79 -36.25 5.32 -11.83
N LYS A 80 -36.37 6.14 -12.89
CA LYS A 80 -35.27 6.95 -13.38
C LYS A 80 -34.88 8.05 -12.38
N ALA A 81 -35.87 8.75 -11.83
CA ALA A 81 -35.65 9.78 -10.81
C ALA A 81 -34.94 9.22 -9.58
N LEU A 82 -35.38 8.07 -9.07
CA LEU A 82 -34.74 7.38 -7.95
C LEU A 82 -33.28 7.01 -8.26
N ARG A 83 -33.01 6.48 -9.45
CA ARG A 83 -31.64 6.11 -9.86
C ARG A 83 -30.73 7.35 -9.98
N GLU A 84 -31.26 8.47 -10.48
CA GLU A 84 -30.53 9.75 -10.55
C GLU A 84 -30.26 10.31 -9.14
N GLU A 85 -31.24 10.26 -8.24
CA GLU A 85 -31.08 10.66 -6.84
C GLU A 85 -29.99 9.84 -6.14
N LEU A 86 -30.07 8.51 -6.21
CA LEU A 86 -29.09 7.61 -5.60
C LEU A 86 -27.68 7.81 -6.19
N GLN A 87 -27.58 8.12 -7.48
CA GLN A 87 -26.29 8.47 -8.08
C GLN A 87 -25.73 9.75 -7.48
N GLN A 88 -26.55 10.80 -7.36
CA GLN A 88 -26.12 12.07 -6.76
C GLN A 88 -25.70 11.88 -5.30
N GLN A 89 -26.46 11.10 -4.53
CA GLN A 89 -26.08 10.75 -3.15
C GLN A 89 -24.73 10.02 -3.10
N LEU A 90 -24.51 9.07 -4.00
CA LEU A 90 -23.24 8.33 -4.08
C LEU A 90 -22.07 9.26 -4.44
N ASP A 91 -22.26 10.16 -5.41
CA ASP A 91 -21.24 11.11 -5.85
C ASP A 91 -20.88 12.11 -4.73
N LEU A 92 -21.88 12.54 -3.94
CA LEU A 92 -21.67 13.42 -2.77
C LEU A 92 -21.09 12.70 -1.55
N SER A 93 -21.32 11.39 -1.43
CA SER A 93 -20.81 10.57 -0.32
C SER A 93 -19.30 10.30 -0.42
N ARG A 94 -18.72 10.43 -1.61
CA ARG A 94 -17.26 10.50 -1.78
C ARG A 94 -16.80 11.83 -1.22
N LEU A 95 -16.36 11.84 0.03
CA LEU A 95 -15.75 13.01 0.64
C LEU A 95 -14.33 13.16 0.06
N PRO A 96 -14.08 14.11 -0.87
CA PRO A 96 -12.72 14.37 -1.29
C PRO A 96 -11.95 14.82 -0.05
N THR A 97 -11.03 13.98 0.40
CA THR A 97 -10.23 14.29 1.58
C THR A 97 -9.15 15.27 1.14
N GLN A 98 -9.39 16.55 1.40
CA GLN A 98 -8.41 17.59 1.19
C GLN A 98 -7.53 17.67 2.44
N PHE A 99 -6.23 17.49 2.25
CA PHE A 99 -5.25 17.64 3.32
C PHE A 99 -4.87 19.12 3.37
N GLU A 100 -5.43 19.85 4.35
CA GLU A 100 -4.95 21.18 4.68
C GLU A 100 -3.63 21.05 5.44
N MET A 101 -2.60 21.70 4.93
CA MET A 101 -1.24 21.58 5.45
C MET A 101 -0.61 22.97 5.53
N ALA A 102 0.15 23.22 6.59
CA ALA A 102 1.07 24.36 6.62
C ALA A 102 2.12 24.24 5.51
N ASP A 103 2.57 25.37 4.96
CA ASP A 103 3.52 25.41 3.84
C ASP A 103 4.81 24.61 4.10
N GLU A 104 5.32 24.64 5.34
CA GLU A 104 6.52 23.88 5.74
C GLU A 104 6.29 22.36 5.62
N VAL A 105 5.13 21.87 6.07
CA VAL A 105 4.77 20.45 6.00
C VAL A 105 4.50 20.04 4.55
N ALA A 106 3.83 20.89 3.76
CA ALA A 106 3.56 20.62 2.35
C ALA A 106 4.85 20.49 1.54
N LYS A 107 5.82 21.38 1.80
CA LYS A 107 7.15 21.32 1.18
C LYS A 107 7.90 20.05 1.58
N ALA A 108 7.97 19.75 2.88
CA ALA A 108 8.68 18.56 3.38
C ALA A 108 8.07 17.27 2.83
N TYR A 109 6.74 17.20 2.72
CA TYR A 109 6.05 16.07 2.12
C TYR A 109 6.30 15.94 0.61
N GLY A 110 6.42 17.06 -0.11
CA GLY A 110 6.86 17.08 -1.51
C GLY A 110 8.25 16.46 -1.68
N GLU A 111 9.21 16.89 -0.85
CA GLU A 111 10.58 16.34 -0.85
C GLU A 111 10.61 14.85 -0.50
N LEU A 112 9.78 14.41 0.46
CA LEU A 112 9.61 12.98 0.78
C LEU A 112 9.10 12.18 -0.42
N ARG A 113 8.10 12.69 -1.16
CA ARG A 113 7.58 12.04 -2.36
C ARG A 113 8.62 11.94 -3.47
N ASP A 114 9.39 13.00 -3.70
CA ASP A 114 10.43 13.00 -4.72
C ASP A 114 11.56 12.02 -4.37
N ALA A 115 11.99 12.01 -3.10
CA ALA A 115 12.97 11.05 -2.60
C ALA A 115 12.47 9.60 -2.73
N PHE A 116 11.19 9.37 -2.44
CA PHE A 116 10.56 8.06 -2.59
C PHE A 116 10.50 7.61 -4.07
N VAL A 117 10.25 8.52 -5.01
CA VAL A 117 10.34 8.20 -6.45
C VAL A 117 11.77 7.83 -6.86
N GLY A 118 12.78 8.46 -6.25
CA GLY A 118 14.17 8.04 -6.41
C GLY A 118 14.40 6.60 -5.90
N LEU A 119 13.87 6.30 -4.70
CA LEU A 119 13.97 4.98 -4.09
C LEU A 119 13.25 3.88 -4.89
N SER A 120 12.06 4.16 -5.43
CA SER A 120 11.24 3.20 -6.17
C SER A 120 11.86 2.75 -7.49
N ARG A 121 12.84 3.50 -8.01
CA ARG A 121 13.58 3.18 -9.23
C ARG A 121 14.76 2.21 -9.00
N SER A 122 14.96 1.75 -7.76
CA SER A 122 15.99 0.76 -7.45
C SER A 122 15.74 -0.55 -8.21
N GLN A 123 16.79 -1.15 -8.76
CA GLN A 123 16.68 -2.37 -9.56
C GLN A 123 16.18 -3.57 -8.74
N ARG A 124 16.47 -3.59 -7.44
CA ARG A 124 15.99 -4.61 -6.53
C ARG A 124 15.42 -3.99 -5.28
N ILE A 125 14.17 -4.36 -5.02
CA ILE A 125 13.40 -4.02 -3.83
C ILE A 125 12.79 -5.33 -3.35
N TRP A 126 13.12 -5.70 -2.13
CA TRP A 126 12.61 -6.91 -1.50
C TRP A 126 11.99 -6.58 -0.16
N ASP A 127 10.91 -7.28 0.13
CA ASP A 127 10.38 -7.44 1.48
C ASP A 127 11.06 -8.65 2.14
N ASN A 128 11.57 -8.46 3.35
CA ASN A 128 12.24 -9.50 4.12
C ASN A 128 11.28 -10.11 5.14
N VAL A 129 10.59 -11.16 4.70
CA VAL A 129 9.46 -11.76 5.43
C VAL A 129 9.87 -12.62 6.62
N ALA A 130 11.12 -13.09 6.64
CA ALA A 130 11.63 -13.92 7.72
C ALA A 130 13.15 -13.97 7.73
N HIS A 131 13.72 -14.31 8.88
CA HIS A 131 15.15 -14.55 8.98
C HIS A 131 15.54 -15.59 10.02
N ARG A 132 16.80 -16.04 9.94
CA ARG A 132 17.45 -16.80 11.01
C ARG A 132 18.92 -16.43 11.11
N ALA A 133 19.46 -16.47 12.31
CA ALA A 133 20.90 -16.49 12.50
C ALA A 133 21.49 -17.77 11.86
N THR A 134 22.70 -17.65 11.36
CA THR A 134 23.46 -18.77 10.75
C THR A 134 24.41 -19.40 11.77
N HIS A 135 24.58 -20.72 11.70
CA HIS A 135 25.64 -21.41 12.41
C HIS A 135 26.91 -21.46 11.55
N ARG A 136 27.64 -20.34 11.48
CA ARG A 136 28.76 -20.10 10.55
C ARG A 136 29.75 -21.26 10.39
N ILE A 137 30.08 -21.96 11.47
CA ILE A 137 31.04 -23.08 11.47
C ILE A 137 30.46 -24.32 10.78
N ALA A 138 29.19 -24.65 11.08
CA ALA A 138 28.55 -25.86 10.56
C ALA A 138 28.11 -25.66 9.11
N GLU A 139 27.61 -24.47 8.81
CA GLU A 139 27.11 -24.09 7.48
C GLU A 139 28.25 -23.59 6.54
N ARG A 140 29.47 -23.39 7.06
CA ARG A 140 30.68 -22.94 6.34
C ARG A 140 30.46 -21.65 5.54
N THR A 141 29.88 -20.65 6.20
CA THR A 141 29.52 -19.36 5.62
C THR A 141 29.96 -18.21 6.54
N THR A 142 30.33 -17.08 5.94
CA THR A 142 30.63 -15.83 6.65
C THR A 142 29.37 -14.99 6.94
N ALA A 143 28.25 -15.28 6.27
CA ALA A 143 26.99 -14.57 6.49
C ALA A 143 26.53 -14.75 7.93
N SER A 144 26.05 -13.68 8.56
CA SER A 144 25.53 -13.70 9.94
C SER A 144 24.07 -14.11 10.03
N ARG A 145 23.32 -13.94 8.95
CA ARG A 145 21.87 -14.06 8.89
C ARG A 145 21.48 -14.61 7.51
N ILE A 146 20.54 -15.55 7.49
CA ILE A 146 19.80 -15.96 6.29
C ILE A 146 18.46 -15.24 6.32
N VAL A 147 18.07 -14.71 5.17
CA VAL A 147 16.86 -13.93 4.95
C VAL A 147 15.95 -14.66 3.96
N ASP A 148 14.65 -14.49 4.10
CA ASP A 148 13.65 -14.87 3.08
C ASP A 148 13.15 -13.58 2.44
N LEU A 149 13.51 -13.38 1.18
CA LEU A 149 13.26 -12.14 0.43
C LEU A 149 12.19 -12.38 -0.62
N LYS A 150 11.16 -11.55 -0.63
CA LYS A 150 10.12 -11.54 -1.66
C LYS A 150 10.24 -10.27 -2.48
N PRO A 151 10.35 -10.35 -3.83
CA PRO A 151 10.34 -9.17 -4.67
C PRO A 151 9.05 -8.38 -4.50
N VAL A 152 9.18 -7.08 -4.25
CA VAL A 152 8.05 -6.14 -4.12
C VAL A 152 8.32 -4.92 -4.98
N ARG A 153 7.33 -4.05 -5.11
CA ARG A 153 7.43 -2.79 -5.86
C ARG A 153 7.03 -1.63 -4.99
N PHE A 154 7.74 -0.54 -5.15
CA PHE A 154 7.40 0.76 -4.59
C PHE A 154 6.88 1.64 -5.72
N GLU A 155 5.84 2.43 -5.47
CA GLU A 155 5.25 3.32 -6.47
C GLU A 155 4.45 4.44 -5.80
N LEU A 156 4.10 5.46 -6.56
CA LEU A 156 3.08 6.41 -6.12
C LEU A 156 1.72 5.89 -6.56
N ASP A 157 0.81 5.70 -5.61
CA ASP A 157 -0.51 5.11 -5.88
C ASP A 157 -1.60 5.77 -5.03
N ARG A 158 -2.86 5.40 -5.25
CA ARG A 158 -4.02 5.80 -4.44
C ARG A 158 -4.44 4.66 -3.54
N CYS A 159 -4.77 4.98 -2.29
CA CYS A 159 -5.35 3.99 -1.38
C CYS A 159 -6.88 4.02 -1.53
N GLY A 160 -7.52 2.85 -1.68
CA GLY A 160 -8.98 2.76 -1.80
C GLY A 160 -9.76 3.15 -0.52
N VAL A 161 -9.07 3.36 0.60
CA VAL A 161 -9.67 3.78 1.88
C VAL A 161 -9.97 5.27 1.94
N ILE A 162 -9.14 6.10 1.29
CA ILE A 162 -9.30 7.56 1.30
C ILE A 162 -9.39 8.06 -0.13
N ASP A 163 -10.48 8.76 -0.45
CA ASP A 163 -10.62 9.43 -1.75
C ASP A 163 -9.86 10.77 -1.73
N ALA A 164 -8.55 10.68 -1.98
CA ALA A 164 -7.67 11.83 -2.10
C ALA A 164 -7.30 12.08 -3.58
N PRO A 165 -7.28 13.34 -4.06
CA PRO A 165 -6.94 13.64 -5.44
C PRO A 165 -5.46 13.35 -5.78
N MET A 166 -4.62 13.14 -4.76
CA MET A 166 -3.18 12.92 -4.86
C MET A 166 -2.80 11.44 -4.83
N THR A 167 -1.69 11.10 -5.49
CA THR A 167 -0.99 9.82 -5.27
C THR A 167 0.04 9.96 -4.17
N VAL A 168 0.14 8.94 -3.34
CA VAL A 168 1.02 8.89 -2.17
C VAL A 168 2.05 7.77 -2.31
N PRO A 169 3.21 7.85 -1.64
CA PRO A 169 4.15 6.75 -1.57
C PRO A 169 3.48 5.47 -1.08
N LYS A 170 3.64 4.39 -1.85
CA LYS A 170 3.15 3.05 -1.54
C LYS A 170 4.31 2.07 -1.49
N MET A 171 4.53 1.47 -0.33
CA MET A 171 5.43 0.32 -0.19
C MET A 171 4.61 -0.95 -0.18
N ALA A 172 4.76 -1.78 -1.22
CA ALA A 172 4.08 -3.07 -1.25
C ALA A 172 4.67 -4.05 -0.23
N ASN A 173 3.81 -4.87 0.37
CA ASN A 173 4.18 -5.88 1.36
C ASN A 173 3.86 -7.29 0.82
N ALA A 174 4.77 -8.26 1.00
CA ALA A 174 4.58 -9.62 0.53
C ALA A 174 3.85 -10.52 1.52
N ASN A 175 3.82 -10.18 2.81
CA ASN A 175 3.21 -11.01 3.86
C ASN A 175 2.20 -10.27 4.76
N GLY A 176 1.86 -9.04 4.41
CA GLY A 176 0.96 -8.17 5.17
C GLY A 176 0.25 -7.15 4.27
N GLY A 177 -0.16 -6.05 4.88
CA GLY A 177 -0.79 -4.92 4.19
C GLY A 177 0.23 -3.96 3.60
N ASP A 178 -0.14 -3.37 2.47
CA ASP A 178 0.65 -2.32 1.83
C ASP A 178 0.66 -1.04 2.68
N LEU A 179 1.76 -0.31 2.66
CA LEU A 179 1.93 0.93 3.42
C LEU A 179 1.74 2.15 2.51
N TYR A 180 0.77 3.00 2.80
CA TYR A 180 0.49 4.25 2.08
C TYR A 180 0.81 5.45 2.95
N PHE A 181 1.76 6.29 2.54
CA PHE A 181 2.29 7.38 3.37
C PHE A 181 1.58 8.71 3.06
N TYR A 182 0.61 9.09 3.87
CA TYR A 182 -0.09 10.38 3.78
C TYR A 182 0.63 11.47 4.56
N PRO A 183 0.36 12.76 4.30
CA PRO A 183 0.93 13.82 5.10
C PRO A 183 0.34 13.80 6.53
N GLY A 184 1.05 13.19 7.48
CA GLY A 184 0.59 13.08 8.89
C GLY A 184 0.72 11.67 9.45
N PHE A 185 0.30 10.71 8.65
CA PHE A 185 0.10 9.32 9.06
C PHE A 185 0.32 8.41 7.86
N LEU A 186 0.47 7.11 8.11
CA LEU A 186 0.38 6.10 7.08
C LEU A 186 -0.85 5.24 7.25
N ILE A 187 -1.32 4.65 6.15
CA ILE A 187 -2.31 3.59 6.17
C ILE A 187 -1.57 2.27 5.96
N TYR A 188 -1.71 1.36 6.91
CA TYR A 188 -1.43 -0.05 6.69
C TYR A 188 -2.68 -0.70 6.11
N HIS A 189 -2.64 -1.11 4.84
CA HIS A 189 -3.81 -1.54 4.08
C HIS A 189 -3.70 -3.03 3.71
N ALA A 190 -4.30 -3.90 4.52
CA ALA A 190 -4.43 -5.32 4.20
C ALA A 190 -5.65 -5.61 3.31
N SER A 191 -6.74 -4.85 3.49
CA SER A 191 -7.88 -4.78 2.57
C SER A 191 -8.72 -3.53 2.84
N THR A 192 -9.75 -3.30 2.02
CA THR A 192 -10.68 -2.16 2.19
C THR A 192 -11.39 -2.14 3.55
N THR A 193 -11.58 -3.29 4.19
CA THR A 193 -12.19 -3.41 5.53
C THR A 193 -11.19 -3.77 6.62
N ASN A 194 -9.93 -4.01 6.24
CA ASN A 194 -8.86 -4.47 7.12
C ASN A 194 -7.66 -3.54 6.95
N TYR A 195 -7.71 -2.39 7.59
CA TYR A 195 -6.67 -1.38 7.52
C TYR A 195 -6.48 -0.70 8.88
N ALA A 196 -5.31 -0.10 9.06
CA ALA A 196 -4.95 0.67 10.25
C ALA A 196 -4.36 2.01 9.86
N LEU A 197 -4.51 3.00 10.75
CA LEU A 197 -3.91 4.32 10.59
C LEU A 197 -2.81 4.50 11.63
N VAL A 198 -1.59 4.82 11.20
CA VAL A 198 -0.44 4.95 12.08
C VAL A 198 0.13 6.35 11.99
N GLU A 199 0.19 7.07 13.10
CA GLU A 199 0.81 8.40 13.18
C GLU A 199 2.32 8.31 13.01
N TYR A 200 2.92 9.28 12.33
CA TYR A 200 4.38 9.30 12.17
C TYR A 200 5.12 9.46 13.49
N ALA A 201 4.47 10.04 14.51
CA ALA A 201 5.03 10.16 15.85
C ALA A 201 5.25 8.80 16.55
N GLU A 202 4.51 7.76 16.16
CA GLU A 202 4.64 6.41 16.69
C GLU A 202 5.49 5.49 15.81
N LEU A 203 5.90 5.97 14.62
CA LEU A 203 6.63 5.19 13.63
C LEU A 203 8.14 5.45 13.71
N ASP A 204 8.87 4.41 14.11
CA ASP A 204 10.32 4.37 14.04
C ASP A 204 10.75 3.84 12.67
N MET A 205 11.30 4.74 11.84
CA MET A 205 11.91 4.37 10.56
C MET A 205 13.44 4.50 10.64
N HIS A 206 14.14 3.44 10.25
CA HIS A 206 15.60 3.46 10.17
C HIS A 206 16.10 2.89 8.86
N VAL A 207 17.14 3.53 8.33
CA VAL A 207 17.87 3.04 7.16
C VAL A 207 19.30 2.74 7.58
N ARG A 208 19.77 1.53 7.25
CA ARG A 208 21.15 1.11 7.52
C ARG A 208 21.76 0.39 6.33
N ARG A 209 23.06 0.54 6.18
CA ARG A 209 23.87 -0.23 5.24
C ARG A 209 23.95 -1.70 5.66
N ASN A 210 23.84 -2.60 4.70
CA ASN A 210 23.96 -4.04 4.90
C ASN A 210 24.78 -4.70 3.77
N GLN A 211 25.71 -5.57 4.14
CA GLN A 211 26.45 -6.39 3.18
C GLN A 211 25.64 -7.66 2.88
N PHE A 212 25.39 -7.91 1.60
CA PHE A 212 24.59 -9.04 1.14
C PHE A 212 25.40 -9.92 0.18
N HIS A 213 25.35 -11.23 0.41
CA HIS A 213 25.98 -12.20 -0.48
C HIS A 213 25.07 -12.41 -1.69
N GLU A 214 25.47 -11.90 -2.83
CA GLU A 214 24.65 -11.85 -4.03
C GLU A 214 24.96 -13.05 -4.92
N GLU A 215 24.18 -14.13 -4.79
CA GLU A 215 24.36 -15.36 -5.57
C GLU A 215 23.79 -15.27 -6.99
N SER A 216 22.97 -14.26 -7.28
CA SER A 216 22.44 -13.95 -8.61
C SER A 216 23.24 -12.83 -9.29
N ARG A 217 22.93 -12.49 -10.56
CA ARG A 217 23.63 -11.40 -11.28
C ARG A 217 23.46 -10.07 -10.53
N PRO A 218 24.52 -9.44 -9.99
CA PRO A 218 24.37 -8.24 -9.18
C PRO A 218 23.68 -7.09 -9.93
N PRO A 219 22.83 -6.30 -9.26
CA PRO A 219 22.21 -5.13 -9.88
C PRO A 219 23.25 -4.03 -10.10
N THR A 220 23.11 -3.24 -11.16
CA THR A 220 24.13 -2.24 -11.54
C THR A 220 24.06 -0.98 -10.69
N ASP A 221 23.03 -0.82 -9.86
CA ASP A 221 22.84 0.29 -8.93
C ASP A 221 23.29 -0.02 -7.49
N ALA A 222 23.84 -1.23 -7.26
CA ALA A 222 24.48 -1.60 -6.00
C ALA A 222 26.00 -1.61 -6.15
N GLN A 223 26.71 -1.21 -5.09
CA GLN A 223 28.16 -1.23 -5.04
C GLN A 223 28.67 -2.60 -4.53
N GLN A 224 29.60 -3.22 -5.25
CA GLN A 224 30.34 -4.36 -4.70
C GLN A 224 31.37 -3.85 -3.68
N VAL A 225 31.30 -4.36 -2.44
CA VAL A 225 32.19 -3.97 -1.33
C VAL A 225 33.13 -5.09 -0.90
N GLY A 226 32.95 -6.29 -1.45
CA GLY A 226 33.84 -7.41 -1.19
C GLY A 226 33.52 -8.61 -2.06
N THR A 227 34.21 -9.71 -1.77
CA THR A 227 33.97 -11.03 -2.36
C THR A 227 34.12 -12.06 -1.26
N THR A 228 33.25 -13.07 -1.26
CA THR A 228 33.31 -14.22 -0.36
C THR A 228 33.26 -15.52 -1.18
N TRP A 229 33.22 -16.66 -0.51
CA TRP A 229 33.15 -17.98 -1.15
C TRP A 229 31.91 -18.74 -0.70
N ALA A 230 31.33 -19.54 -1.59
CA ALA A 230 30.16 -20.38 -1.30
C ALA A 230 30.42 -21.35 -0.14
N LYS A 231 31.68 -21.79 0.03
CA LYS A 231 32.19 -22.49 1.21
C LYS A 231 33.44 -21.78 1.72
N ALA A 232 33.33 -21.14 2.87
CA ALA A 232 34.42 -20.37 3.47
C ALA A 232 34.95 -21.03 4.74
N ASN A 233 36.27 -20.94 4.94
CA ASN A 233 36.93 -21.24 6.20
C ASN A 233 36.61 -20.15 7.25
N LYS A 234 37.02 -20.38 8.51
CA LYS A 234 36.79 -19.42 9.61
C LYS A 234 37.44 -18.06 9.37
N ASP A 235 38.52 -18.02 8.58
CA ASP A 235 39.24 -16.81 8.17
C ASP A 235 38.69 -16.16 6.89
N GLY A 236 37.63 -16.71 6.30
CA GLY A 236 37.01 -16.22 5.06
C GLY A 236 37.65 -16.73 3.76
N THR A 237 38.75 -17.50 3.83
CA THR A 237 39.39 -18.10 2.65
C THR A 237 38.55 -19.25 2.06
N PRO A 238 38.72 -19.60 0.78
CA PRO A 238 37.95 -20.70 0.18
C PRO A 238 38.28 -22.04 0.85
N ASP A 239 37.25 -22.79 1.27
CA ASP A 239 37.40 -24.18 1.69
C ASP A 239 37.70 -25.05 0.46
N ARG A 240 38.97 -25.39 0.26
CA ARG A 240 39.48 -26.15 -0.89
C ARG A 240 39.07 -27.62 -0.91
N ARG A 241 38.36 -28.11 0.11
CA ARG A 241 37.83 -29.48 0.14
C ARG A 241 36.60 -29.67 -0.76
N PHE A 242 36.02 -28.56 -1.25
CA PHE A 242 34.89 -28.59 -2.16
C PHE A 242 35.34 -28.23 -3.58
N ASN A 243 35.13 -29.16 -4.52
CA ASN A 243 35.60 -29.03 -5.90
C ASN A 243 34.90 -27.90 -6.69
N ASP A 244 33.65 -27.59 -6.38
CA ASP A 244 32.84 -26.57 -7.09
C ASP A 244 32.61 -25.30 -6.24
N ASN A 245 33.61 -24.92 -5.43
CA ASN A 245 33.50 -23.74 -4.59
C ASN A 245 33.72 -22.45 -5.39
N TYR A 246 32.66 -21.69 -5.61
CA TYR A 246 32.69 -20.46 -6.40
C TYR A 246 32.73 -19.20 -5.52
N ALA A 247 33.23 -18.12 -6.10
CA ALA A 247 33.26 -16.80 -5.47
C ALA A 247 31.88 -16.14 -5.57
N ILE A 248 31.45 -15.48 -4.50
CA ILE A 248 30.18 -14.77 -4.39
C ILE A 248 30.47 -13.29 -4.15
N PRO A 249 29.96 -12.37 -5.00
CA PRO A 249 30.04 -10.94 -4.75
C PRO A 249 29.36 -10.55 -3.43
N VAL A 250 30.03 -9.73 -2.63
CA VAL A 250 29.42 -9.09 -1.46
C VAL A 250 29.03 -7.69 -1.87
N MET A 251 27.72 -7.48 -2.02
CA MET A 251 27.12 -6.23 -2.49
C MET A 251 26.61 -5.41 -1.32
N GLN A 252 26.69 -4.09 -1.44
CA GLN A 252 26.16 -3.14 -0.47
C GLN A 252 24.71 -2.84 -0.80
N TYR A 253 23.81 -3.21 0.11
CA TYR A 253 22.39 -2.89 0.09
C TYR A 253 22.03 -1.96 1.25
N ALA A 254 20.86 -1.35 1.18
CA ALA A 254 20.22 -0.68 2.31
C ALA A 254 19.12 -1.57 2.89
N ILE A 255 19.01 -1.57 4.21
CA ILE A 255 17.87 -2.13 4.94
C ILE A 255 17.06 -0.96 5.48
N ILE A 256 15.76 -0.97 5.18
CA ILE A 256 14.79 -0.02 5.70
C ILE A 256 13.90 -0.77 6.69
N THR A 257 13.88 -0.37 7.95
CA THR A 257 12.97 -0.93 8.97
C THR A 257 11.90 0.09 9.34
N LEU A 258 10.67 -0.37 9.49
CA LEU A 258 9.51 0.41 9.91
C LEU A 258 8.85 -0.31 11.09
N GLN A 259 8.88 0.31 12.26
CA GLN A 259 8.43 -0.32 13.49
C GLN A 259 7.55 0.61 14.33
N THR A 260 6.56 0.05 15.01
CA THR A 260 5.78 0.76 16.04
C THR A 260 5.71 -0.10 17.30
N ALA A 261 5.49 0.53 18.45
CA ALA A 261 5.20 -0.19 19.69
C ALA A 261 3.88 -0.99 19.62
N SER A 262 2.94 -0.58 18.77
CA SER A 262 1.64 -1.24 18.54
C SER A 262 1.75 -2.50 17.67
N GLY A 263 2.92 -2.78 17.09
CA GLY A 263 3.22 -4.04 16.41
C GLY A 263 3.35 -3.95 14.90
N LEU A 264 3.48 -2.75 14.31
CA LEU A 264 3.96 -2.63 12.94
C LEU A 264 5.43 -3.07 12.94
N ASN A 265 5.81 -3.95 12.01
CA ASN A 265 7.17 -4.46 11.95
C ASN A 265 7.48 -4.98 10.54
N GLU A 266 8.03 -4.08 9.71
CA GLU A 266 8.39 -4.37 8.32
C GLU A 266 9.89 -4.12 8.10
N GLU A 267 10.51 -4.93 7.24
CA GLU A 267 11.92 -4.78 6.86
C GLU A 267 12.09 -4.96 5.35
N TYR A 268 12.54 -3.92 4.67
CA TYR A 268 12.82 -3.95 3.24
C TYR A 268 14.32 -3.94 2.97
N MET A 269 14.73 -4.58 1.88
CA MET A 269 16.10 -4.52 1.36
C MET A 269 16.12 -3.93 -0.05
N VAL A 270 16.96 -2.92 -0.25
CA VAL A 270 17.00 -2.13 -1.49
C VAL A 270 18.42 -2.00 -2.01
N SER A 271 18.60 -2.18 -3.33
CA SER A 271 19.93 -2.16 -3.98
C SER A 271 20.57 -0.78 -3.99
N ASN A 272 19.80 0.28 -4.25
CA ASN A 272 20.30 1.64 -4.30
C ASN A 272 20.37 2.26 -2.89
N VAL A 273 21.53 2.13 -2.25
CA VAL A 273 21.77 2.64 -0.90
C VAL A 273 21.62 4.16 -0.82
N ASN A 274 22.12 4.89 -1.81
CA ASN A 274 22.05 6.35 -1.82
C ASN A 274 20.60 6.83 -1.88
N ALA A 275 19.76 6.21 -2.71
CA ALA A 275 18.34 6.57 -2.78
C ALA A 275 17.61 6.28 -1.45
N ALA A 276 17.96 5.19 -0.75
CA ALA A 276 17.40 4.89 0.57
C ALA A 276 17.84 5.90 1.65
N GLU A 277 19.09 6.34 1.63
CA GLU A 277 19.60 7.36 2.55
C GLU A 277 18.96 8.74 2.30
N VAL A 278 18.76 9.12 1.03
CA VAL A 278 18.03 10.34 0.66
C VAL A 278 16.57 10.28 1.13
N PHE A 279 15.91 9.13 0.97
CA PHE A 279 14.55 8.92 1.48
C PHE A 279 14.50 9.01 3.02
N ALA A 280 15.48 8.45 3.72
CA ALA A 280 15.57 8.56 5.18
C ALA A 280 15.71 10.01 5.66
N ALA A 281 16.57 10.80 5.00
CA ALA A 281 16.73 12.20 5.33
C ALA A 281 15.45 13.02 5.08
N ALA A 282 14.73 12.74 3.99
CA ALA A 282 13.46 13.40 3.70
C ALA A 282 12.35 13.01 4.70
N TRP A 283 12.35 11.76 5.17
CA TRP A 283 11.48 11.30 6.26
C TRP A 283 11.73 12.05 7.56
N ASP A 284 13.00 12.18 7.98
CA ASP A 284 13.36 12.90 9.19
C ASP A 284 12.95 14.38 9.11
N ALA A 285 13.08 14.99 7.93
CA ALA A 285 12.61 16.35 7.66
C ALA A 285 11.07 16.47 7.78
N MET A 286 10.33 15.51 7.22
CA MET A 286 8.87 15.46 7.32
C MET A 286 8.39 15.32 8.78
N CYS A 287 8.95 14.37 9.53
CA CYS A 287 8.65 14.17 10.95
C CYS A 287 9.00 15.42 11.78
N SER A 288 10.09 16.12 11.42
CA SER A 288 10.47 17.36 12.09
C SER A 288 9.50 18.51 11.78
N ALA A 289 9.04 18.64 10.54
CA ALA A 289 8.06 19.67 10.15
C ALA A 289 6.72 19.48 10.87
N GLN A 290 6.26 18.23 11.02
CA GLN A 290 5.02 17.93 11.73
C GLN A 290 5.07 18.29 13.21
N ARG A 291 6.20 18.05 13.89
CA ARG A 291 6.33 18.35 15.34
C ARG A 291 6.38 19.85 15.66
N ARG A 292 6.64 20.70 14.67
CA ARG A 292 6.72 22.16 14.83
C ARG A 292 5.38 22.86 14.66
N THR A 293 4.39 22.14 14.14
CA THR A 293 3.02 22.64 13.92
C THR A 293 2.15 22.29 15.11
#